data_AF-A0A8T5A417-F1
#
_entry.id   AF-A0A8T5A417-F1
#
_cell.length_a   1.000
_cell.length_b   1.000
_cell.length_c   1.000
_cell.angle_alpha   90.00
_cell.angle_beta   90.00
_cell.angle_gamma   90.00
#
_symmetry.space_group_name_H-M   'P 1'
#
loop_
_entity.id
_entity.type
_entity.pdbx_description
1 polymer ?
#
loop_
_entity_poly.entity_id
_entity_poly.type
_entity_poly.pdbx_seq_one_letter_code
_entity_poly.pdbx_strand_id
1 'polypeptide(L)'
;MFRGLELTPEEEEEIIKRVAEKISEYGMNAAAVLMLQTFKPMAYIGGQMGRFFISPLLYGLGERISLGSEKLFMVFENRDNIEKLIRMLEQKAEEETMKREGAEKRGMNEAVGGPLKRLRRFLGI
;
A
#
# COMPACT_ATOMS: atom_id res chain seq x y z
N MET A 1 -16.30 -26.48 7.57
CA MET A 1 -15.05 -26.57 6.78
C MET A 1 -15.32 -25.99 5.41
N PHE A 2 -14.79 -24.82 5.10
CA PHE A 2 -14.92 -24.19 3.78
C PHE A 2 -14.00 -24.92 2.79
N ARG A 3 -14.53 -25.98 2.17
CA ARG A 3 -13.80 -26.92 1.32
C ARG A 3 -13.63 -26.39 -0.13
N GLY A 4 -13.37 -25.09 -0.31
CA GLY A 4 -13.32 -24.43 -1.62
C GLY A 4 -12.58 -23.08 -1.66
N LEU A 5 -11.67 -22.86 -0.71
CA LEU A 5 -10.84 -21.66 -0.63
C LEU A 5 -9.37 -22.00 -0.97
N GLU A 6 -9.15 -22.68 -2.08
CA GLU A 6 -7.81 -22.77 -2.65
C GLU A 6 -7.52 -21.43 -3.34
N LEU A 7 -6.51 -20.72 -2.85
CA LEU A 7 -6.00 -19.51 -3.49
C LEU A 7 -4.96 -19.92 -4.52
N THR A 8 -5.13 -19.47 -5.76
CA THR A 8 -4.06 -19.61 -6.74
C THR A 8 -2.96 -18.57 -6.47
N PRO A 9 -1.70 -18.82 -6.88
CA PRO A 9 -0.64 -17.83 -6.75
C PRO A 9 -0.99 -16.46 -7.38
N GLU A 10 -1.73 -16.47 -8.48
CA GLU A 10 -2.19 -15.27 -9.16
C GLU A 10 -3.24 -14.51 -8.35
N GLU A 11 -4.18 -15.21 -7.71
CA GLU A 11 -5.16 -14.59 -6.82
C GLU A 11 -4.50 -13.98 -5.58
N GLU A 12 -3.50 -14.65 -4.99
CA GLU A 12 -2.73 -14.09 -3.87
C GLU A 12 -2.04 -12.78 -4.27
N GLU A 13 -1.36 -12.79 -5.41
CA GLU A 13 -0.65 -11.63 -5.93
C GLU A 13 -1.63 -10.47 -6.24
N GLU A 14 -2.81 -10.77 -6.78
CA GLU A 14 -3.86 -9.77 -7.02
C GLU A 14 -4.35 -9.14 -5.70
N ILE A 15 -4.56 -9.95 -4.66
CA ILE A 15 -4.97 -9.45 -3.34
C ILE A 15 -3.90 -8.55 -2.73
N ILE A 16 -2.63 -8.96 -2.77
CA ILE A 16 -1.49 -8.17 -2.28
C ILE A 16 -1.43 -6.82 -3.00
N LYS A 17 -1.54 -6.85 -4.33
CA LYS A 17 -1.55 -5.64 -5.16
C LYS A 17 -2.69 -4.70 -4.80
N ARG A 18 -3.92 -5.21 -4.67
CA ARG A 18 -5.09 -4.41 -4.29
C ARG A 18 -4.94 -3.76 -2.92
N VAL A 19 -4.34 -4.48 -1.96
CA VAL A 19 -4.06 -3.94 -0.63
C VAL A 19 -3.01 -2.84 -0.70
N ALA A 20 -1.93 -3.05 -1.47
CA ALA A 20 -0.90 -2.03 -1.68
C ALA A 20 -1.46 -0.77 -2.34
N GLU A 21 -2.30 -0.92 -3.36
CA GLU A 21 -3.02 0.18 -4.01
C GLU A 21 -3.90 0.93 -3.01
N LYS A 22 -4.68 0.19 -2.20
CA LYS A 22 -5.58 0.81 -1.23
C LYS A 22 -4.83 1.60 -0.17
N ILE A 23 -3.72 1.10 0.35
CA ILE A 23 -2.86 1.80 1.30
C ILE A 23 -2.27 3.08 0.67
N SER A 24 -1.84 2.99 -0.59
CA SER A 24 -1.27 4.12 -1.32
C SER A 24 -2.31 5.21 -1.61
N GLU A 25 -3.57 4.85 -1.88
CA GLU A 25 -4.66 5.83 -2.01
C GLU A 25 -4.81 6.72 -0.77
N TYR A 26 -4.51 6.18 0.42
CA TYR A 26 -4.53 6.94 1.67
C TYR A 26 -3.21 7.66 1.98
N GLY A 27 -2.19 7.56 1.12
CA GLY A 27 -0.87 8.15 1.34
C GLY A 27 -0.13 7.55 2.53
N MET A 28 -0.42 6.29 2.88
CA MET A 28 0.08 5.63 4.10
C MET A 28 1.26 4.68 3.85
N ASN A 29 1.89 4.71 2.67
CA ASN A 29 2.90 3.71 2.28
C ASN A 29 4.02 3.54 3.32
N ALA A 30 4.68 4.63 3.71
CA ALA A 30 5.78 4.58 4.68
C ALA A 30 5.33 4.13 6.09
N ALA A 31 4.15 4.60 6.54
CA ALA A 31 3.59 4.19 7.83
C ALA A 31 3.21 2.71 7.84
N ALA A 32 2.65 2.21 6.75
CA ALA A 32 2.29 0.82 6.57
C ALA A 32 3.54 -0.07 6.52
N VAL A 33 4.62 0.32 5.84
CA VAL A 33 5.90 -0.40 5.86
C VAL A 33 6.40 -0.58 7.29
N LEU A 34 6.47 0.51 8.06
CA LEU A 34 6.92 0.46 9.46
C LEU A 34 6.06 -0.49 10.31
N MET A 35 4.73 -0.38 10.20
CA MET A 35 3.80 -1.23 10.93
C MET A 35 3.97 -2.69 10.54
N LEU A 36 4.00 -2.99 9.24
CA LEU A 36 4.14 -4.35 8.73
C LEU A 36 5.47 -4.97 9.14
N GLN A 37 6.59 -4.25 9.05
CA GLN A 37 7.88 -4.74 9.53
C GLN A 37 7.86 -5.07 11.03
N THR A 38 7.21 -4.23 11.84
CA THR A 38 7.09 -4.43 13.29
C THR A 38 6.26 -5.66 13.64
N PHE A 39 5.13 -5.87 12.95
CA PHE A 39 4.19 -6.95 13.27
C PHE A 39 4.38 -8.22 12.42
N LYS A 40 5.25 -8.23 11.42
CA LYS A 40 5.54 -9.39 10.56
C LYS A 40 5.80 -10.70 11.33
N PRO A 41 6.54 -10.72 12.46
CA PRO A 41 6.72 -11.96 13.23
C PRO A 41 5.39 -12.56 13.74
N MET A 42 4.38 -11.73 13.94
CA MET A 42 3.07 -12.14 14.47
C MET A 42 2.05 -12.51 13.39
N ALA A 43 2.43 -12.46 12.10
CA ALA A 43 1.54 -12.71 10.95
C ALA A 43 0.68 -13.98 11.07
N TYR A 44 1.33 -15.11 11.39
CA TYR A 44 0.66 -16.40 11.55
C TYR A 44 -0.43 -16.35 12.64
N ILE A 45 -0.08 -15.74 13.79
CA ILE A 45 -1.00 -15.57 14.92
C ILE A 45 -2.14 -14.62 14.51
N GLY A 46 -1.85 -13.55 13.79
CA GLY A 46 -2.84 -12.59 13.28
C GLY A 46 -3.87 -13.23 12.36
N GLY A 47 -3.45 -14.10 11.43
CA GLY A 47 -4.37 -14.81 10.52
C GLY A 47 -5.30 -15.78 11.26
N GLN A 48 -4.76 -16.51 12.24
CA GLN A 48 -5.56 -17.44 13.05
C GLN A 48 -6.51 -16.72 14.00
N MET A 49 -6.02 -15.69 14.70
CA MET A 49 -6.85 -14.87 15.59
C MET A 49 -7.92 -14.09 14.81
N GLY A 50 -7.58 -13.56 13.63
CA GLY A 50 -8.54 -12.90 12.75
C GLY A 50 -9.69 -13.83 12.36
N ARG A 51 -9.38 -15.05 11.94
CA ARG A 51 -10.43 -16.04 11.63
C ARG A 51 -11.26 -16.45 12.84
N PHE A 52 -10.63 -16.62 13.99
CA PHE A 52 -11.34 -17.07 15.19
C PHE A 52 -12.23 -15.98 15.80
N PHE A 53 -11.73 -14.75 15.90
CA PHE A 53 -12.43 -13.65 16.58
C PHE A 53 -13.22 -12.74 15.64
N ILE A 54 -12.73 -12.51 14.42
CA ILE A 54 -13.31 -11.53 13.48
C ILE A 54 -14.26 -12.21 12.49
N SER A 55 -13.90 -13.34 11.88
CA SER A 55 -14.76 -13.99 10.87
C SER A 55 -16.20 -14.26 11.33
N PRO A 56 -16.49 -14.66 12.60
CA PRO A 56 -17.87 -14.83 13.07
C PRO A 56 -18.73 -13.56 12.96
N LEU A 57 -18.13 -12.39 13.18
CA LEU A 57 -18.81 -11.09 13.09
C LEU A 57 -19.12 -10.71 11.63
N LEU A 58 -18.28 -11.18 10.68
CA LEU A 58 -18.38 -10.84 9.27
C LEU A 58 -19.44 -11.65 8.53
N TYR A 59 -19.86 -12.81 9.04
CA TYR A 59 -20.95 -13.60 8.44
C TYR A 59 -22.28 -12.82 8.36
N GLY A 60 -22.55 -11.97 9.35
CA GLY A 60 -23.75 -11.12 9.37
C GLY A 60 -23.73 -9.97 8.36
N LEU A 61 -22.58 -9.68 7.74
CA LEU A 61 -22.40 -8.58 6.79
C LEU A 61 -22.53 -9.04 5.32
N GLY A 62 -22.83 -10.32 5.10
CA GLY A 62 -23.07 -10.89 3.78
C GLY A 62 -21.88 -11.67 3.21
N GLU A 63 -22.19 -12.55 2.26
CA GLU A 63 -21.26 -13.55 1.73
C GLU A 63 -20.02 -12.93 1.08
N ARG A 64 -20.17 -11.83 0.34
CA ARG A 64 -19.04 -11.14 -0.31
C ARG A 64 -17.99 -10.64 0.70
N ILE A 65 -18.43 -10.04 1.81
CA ILE A 65 -17.54 -9.50 2.85
C ILE A 65 -16.89 -10.64 3.63
N SER A 66 -17.68 -11.66 3.96
CA SER A 66 -17.17 -12.85 4.64
C SER A 66 -16.13 -13.60 3.81
N LEU A 67 -16.39 -13.89 2.54
CA LEU A 67 -15.42 -14.58 1.67
C LEU A 67 -14.18 -13.72 1.40
N GLY A 68 -14.34 -12.42 1.21
CA GLY A 68 -13.23 -11.50 0.97
C GLY A 68 -12.27 -11.40 2.17
N SER A 69 -12.82 -11.33 3.38
CA SER A 69 -12.03 -11.30 4.61
C SER A 69 -11.31 -12.62 4.89
N GLU A 70 -11.95 -13.75 4.63
CA GLU A 70 -11.30 -15.06 4.76
C GLU A 70 -10.10 -15.18 3.80
N LYS A 71 -10.25 -14.76 2.54
CA LYS A 71 -9.16 -14.67 1.56
C LYS A 71 -8.03 -13.77 2.06
N LEU A 72 -8.33 -12.61 2.65
CA LEU A 72 -7.31 -11.73 3.24
C LEU A 72 -6.55 -12.41 4.38
N PHE A 73 -7.24 -13.09 5.29
CA PHE A 73 -6.60 -13.80 6.39
C PHE A 73 -5.67 -14.91 5.89
N MET A 74 -6.08 -15.67 4.87
CA MET A 74 -5.24 -16.71 4.26
C MET A 74 -3.99 -16.12 3.60
N VAL A 75 -4.14 -15.08 2.78
CA VAL A 75 -3.00 -14.45 2.08
C VAL A 75 -1.96 -13.93 3.07
N PHE A 76 -2.40 -13.20 4.12
CA PHE A 76 -1.48 -12.52 5.05
C PHE A 76 -1.10 -13.35 6.29
N GLU A 77 -1.58 -14.59 6.41
CA GLU A 77 -1.01 -15.55 7.35
C GLU A 77 0.42 -15.95 6.92
N ASN A 78 0.69 -15.93 5.61
CA ASN A 78 2.01 -16.20 5.05
C ASN A 78 2.92 -14.95 5.16
N ARG A 79 4.05 -15.11 5.86
CA ARG A 79 5.06 -14.05 6.03
C ARG A 79 5.69 -13.60 4.73
N ASP A 80 5.78 -14.47 3.73
CA ASP A 80 6.35 -14.12 2.42
C ASP A 80 5.44 -13.17 1.65
N ASN A 81 4.13 -13.32 1.79
CA ASN A 81 3.15 -12.41 1.18
C ASN A 81 3.16 -11.03 1.85
N ILE A 82 3.43 -10.98 3.17
CA ILE A 82 3.68 -9.70 3.86
C ILE A 82 4.97 -9.05 3.34
N GLU A 83 6.03 -9.83 3.11
CA GLU A 83 7.27 -9.31 2.54
C GLU A 83 7.06 -8.72 1.14
N LYS A 84 6.28 -9.41 0.28
CA LYS A 84 5.89 -8.86 -1.03
C LYS A 84 5.16 -7.53 -0.88
N LEU A 85 4.18 -7.46 0.03
CA LEU A 85 3.43 -6.22 0.29
C LEU A 85 4.36 -5.09 0.75
N ILE A 86 5.27 -5.36 1.69
CA ILE A 86 6.25 -4.38 2.18
C ILE A 86 7.06 -3.80 1.01
N ARG A 87 7.64 -4.65 0.16
CA ARG A 87 8.45 -4.21 -1.00
C ARG A 87 7.67 -3.34 -1.97
N MET A 88 6.42 -3.70 -2.26
CA MET A 88 5.55 -2.88 -3.12
C MET A 88 5.27 -1.50 -2.51
N LEU A 89 5.06 -1.44 -1.19
CA LEU A 89 4.82 -0.18 -0.48
C LEU A 89 6.10 0.67 -0.38
N GLU A 90 7.27 0.06 -0.20
CA GLU A 90 8.56 0.75 -0.21
C GLU A 90 8.80 1.43 -1.57
N GLN A 91 8.61 0.69 -2.68
CA GLN A 91 8.71 1.26 -4.03
C GLN A 91 7.74 2.43 -4.22
N LYS A 92 6.48 2.28 -3.79
CA LYS A 92 5.48 3.36 -3.89
C LYS A 92 5.84 4.58 -3.04
N ALA A 93 6.38 4.37 -1.84
CA ALA A 93 6.84 5.46 -0.97
C ALA A 93 7.99 6.23 -1.62
N GLU A 94 8.95 5.54 -2.23
CA GLU A 94 10.04 6.15 -3.00
C GLU A 94 9.52 6.94 -4.21
N GLU A 95 8.58 6.38 -4.97
CA GLU A 95 7.96 7.10 -6.08
C GLU A 95 7.22 8.37 -5.62
N GLU A 96 6.57 8.34 -4.46
CA GLU A 96 5.91 9.51 -3.87
C GLU A 96 6.89 10.58 -3.45
N THR A 97 8.01 10.23 -2.81
CA THR A 97 9.05 11.22 -2.44
C THR A 97 9.69 11.84 -3.67
N MET A 98 10.06 11.02 -4.68
CA MET A 98 10.62 11.53 -5.93
C MET A 98 9.68 12.48 -6.67
N LYS A 99 8.37 12.17 -6.70
CA LYS A 99 7.35 13.04 -7.31
C LYS A 99 7.23 14.37 -6.56
N ARG A 100 7.26 14.35 -5.22
CA ARG A 100 7.21 15.55 -4.38
C ARG A 100 8.44 16.43 -4.58
N GLU A 101 9.63 15.86 -4.49
CA GLU A 101 10.89 16.60 -4.73
C GLU A 101 10.98 17.17 -6.14
N GLY A 102 10.52 16.41 -7.15
CA GLY A 102 10.47 16.87 -8.53
C GLY A 102 9.51 18.03 -8.72
N ALA A 103 8.34 18.01 -8.07
CA ALA A 103 7.38 19.10 -8.09
C ALA A 103 7.94 20.36 -7.40
N GLU A 104 8.59 20.21 -6.25
CA GLU A 104 9.23 21.31 -5.51
C GLU A 104 10.35 21.97 -6.33
N LYS A 105 11.25 21.18 -6.92
CA LYS A 105 12.33 21.68 -7.79
C LYS A 105 11.80 22.43 -9.01
N ARG A 106 10.73 21.94 -9.64
CA ARG A 106 10.06 22.60 -10.77
C ARG A 106 9.41 23.92 -10.34
N GLY A 107 8.67 23.93 -9.24
CA GLY A 107 8.05 25.13 -8.70
C GLY A 107 9.09 26.19 -8.32
N MET A 108 10.20 25.80 -7.71
CA MET A 108 11.27 26.73 -7.34
C MET A 108 11.99 27.31 -8.58
N ASN A 109 12.21 26.51 -9.61
CA ASN A 109 12.80 26.99 -10.87
C ASN A 109 11.86 27.95 -11.63
N GLU A 110 10.55 27.74 -11.59
CA GLU A 110 9.56 28.66 -12.17
C GLU A 110 9.44 29.96 -11.37
N ALA A 111 9.40 29.87 -10.04
CA ALA A 111 9.30 31.02 -9.14
C ALA A 111 10.53 31.94 -9.20
N VAL A 112 11.73 31.37 -9.31
CA VAL A 112 13.00 32.13 -9.39
C VAL A 112 13.34 32.49 -10.84
N GLY A 113 13.21 31.54 -11.77
CA GLY A 113 13.59 31.72 -13.17
C GLY A 113 12.65 32.62 -13.96
N GLY A 114 11.37 32.71 -13.59
CA GLY A 114 10.38 33.58 -14.23
C GLY A 114 10.73 35.08 -14.09
N PRO A 115 10.91 35.60 -12.87
CA PRO A 115 11.33 36.98 -12.62
C PRO A 115 12.70 37.30 -13.24
N LEU A 116 13.68 36.41 -13.11
CA LEU A 116 15.03 36.59 -13.68
C LEU A 116 15.01 36.64 -15.22
N LYS A 117 14.23 35.78 -15.88
CA LYS A 117 14.06 35.82 -17.34
C LYS A 117 13.34 37.09 -17.81
N ARG A 118 12.37 37.60 -17.05
CA ARG A 118 11.69 38.87 -17.37
C ARG A 118 12.62 40.06 -17.22
N LEU A 119 13.43 40.09 -16.15
CA LEU A 119 14.38 41.17 -15.88
C LEU A 119 15.48 41.23 -16.94
N ARG A 120 16.07 40.08 -17.30
CA ARG A 120 17.05 40.00 -18.40
C ARG A 120 16.51 40.53 -19.72
N ARG A 121 15.28 40.13 -20.05
CA ARG A 121 14.59 40.60 -21.27
C ARG A 121 14.32 42.11 -21.26
N PHE A 122 14.11 42.70 -20.09
CA PHE A 122 13.91 44.15 -19.90
C PHE A 122 15.22 44.93 -19.99
N LEU A 123 16.33 44.34 -19.51
CA LEU A 123 17.66 44.95 -19.54
C LEU A 123 18.42 44.73 -20.87
N GLY A 124 17.88 43.93 -21.79
CA GLY A 124 18.52 43.64 -23.08
C GLY A 124 19.77 42.75 -23.00
N ILE A 125 19.88 41.91 -21.95
CA ILE A 125 21.03 41.02 -21.66
C ILE A 125 20.59 39.55 -21.54
#